data_AF-A0A8B6XQP2-F1
#
_entry.id   AF-A0A8B6XQP2-F1
#
_cell.length_a   1.000
_cell.length_b   1.000
_cell.length_c   1.000
_cell.angle_alpha   90.00
_cell.angle_beta   90.00
_cell.angle_gamma   90.00
#
_symmetry.space_group_name_H-M   'P 1'
#
loop_
_entity.id
_entity.type
_entity.pdbx_description
1 polymer ?
#
loop_
_entity_poly.entity_id
_entity_poly.type
_entity_poly.pdbx_seq_one_letter_code
_entity_poly.pdbx_strand_id
1 'polypeptide(L)'
;MSSEILYYYFCWDNPIKILQILKTFNNIDVFYKNGVFFEFALSNDYVEIFEALMAYFENKQFPIKNEIYKEKRKELSEILEEFASGMELTCKMKKALSQYIDFDDSSTDSREHDFDDDSYNDISSTLSTDNEQDNSSKSKYLTPGNNSSNFYNNKVANWLCI
;
A
#
# COMPACT_ATOMS: atom_id res chain seq x y z
N MET A 1 -9.44 -21.02 -8.10
CA MET A 1 -8.92 -19.81 -8.80
C MET A 1 -10.09 -19.17 -9.53
N SER A 2 -10.17 -17.84 -9.57
CA SER A 2 -11.05 -17.15 -10.52
C SER A 2 -10.49 -17.31 -11.94
N SER A 3 -11.37 -17.53 -12.92
CA SER A 3 -11.01 -17.72 -14.33
C SER A 3 -10.22 -16.53 -14.90
N GLU A 4 -10.50 -15.35 -14.37
CA GLU A 4 -9.90 -14.06 -14.73
C GLU A 4 -8.39 -14.05 -14.56
N ILE A 5 -7.84 -14.57 -13.45
CA ILE A 5 -6.39 -14.55 -13.19
C ILE A 5 -5.64 -15.42 -14.21
N LEU A 6 -6.23 -16.56 -14.61
CA LEU A 6 -5.69 -17.39 -15.69
C LEU A 6 -5.79 -16.69 -17.06
N TYR A 7 -6.90 -16.03 -17.36
CA TYR A 7 -7.06 -15.24 -18.59
C TYR A 7 -6.04 -14.09 -18.67
N TYR A 8 -5.81 -13.37 -17.56
CA TYR A 8 -4.77 -12.37 -17.50
C TYR A 8 -3.40 -13.00 -17.74
N TYR A 9 -3.07 -14.13 -17.09
CA TYR A 9 -1.79 -14.83 -17.27
C TYR A 9 -1.46 -15.15 -18.73
N PHE A 10 -2.46 -15.56 -19.54
CA PHE A 10 -2.29 -15.78 -20.98
C PHE A 10 -2.04 -14.51 -21.82
N CYS A 11 -2.19 -13.32 -21.25
CA CYS A 11 -1.97 -12.03 -21.92
C CYS A 11 -0.64 -11.35 -21.56
N TRP A 12 0.23 -11.98 -20.76
CA TRP A 12 1.53 -11.38 -20.37
C TRP A 12 2.58 -11.41 -21.49
N ASP A 13 2.29 -12.12 -22.58
CA ASP A 13 3.06 -12.08 -23.83
C ASP A 13 3.17 -10.67 -24.46
N ASN A 14 2.31 -9.74 -24.05
CA ASN A 14 2.16 -8.45 -24.68
C ASN A 14 2.15 -7.28 -23.66
N PRO A 15 3.24 -6.50 -23.57
CA PRO A 15 3.33 -5.38 -22.63
C PRO A 15 2.21 -4.35 -22.74
N ILE A 16 1.74 -4.05 -23.95
CA ILE A 16 0.65 -3.08 -24.18
C ILE A 16 -0.66 -3.60 -23.54
N LYS A 17 -0.96 -4.90 -23.65
CA LYS A 17 -2.12 -5.51 -22.97
C LYS A 17 -1.97 -5.51 -21.45
N ILE A 18 -0.79 -5.86 -20.91
CA ILE A 18 -0.54 -5.84 -19.45
C ILE A 18 -0.78 -4.43 -18.89
N LEU A 19 -0.24 -3.40 -19.54
CA LEU A 19 -0.41 -2.01 -19.13
C LEU A 19 -1.89 -1.56 -19.19
N GLN A 20 -2.70 -2.12 -20.10
CA GLN A 20 -4.14 -1.90 -20.13
C GLN A 20 -4.86 -2.64 -18.99
N ILE A 21 -4.47 -3.89 -18.70
CA ILE A 21 -5.02 -4.71 -17.61
C ILE A 21 -4.77 -4.04 -16.25
N LEU A 22 -3.53 -3.64 -15.94
CA LEU A 22 -3.16 -2.95 -14.69
C LEU A 22 -3.89 -1.60 -14.52
N LYS A 23 -4.21 -0.90 -15.62
CA LYS A 23 -5.01 0.34 -15.59
C LYS A 23 -6.50 0.06 -15.36
N THR A 24 -7.06 -0.94 -16.04
CA THR A 24 -8.50 -1.24 -16.05
C THR A 24 -9.00 -1.90 -14.77
N PHE A 25 -8.25 -2.88 -14.25
CA PHE A 25 -8.69 -3.67 -13.09
C PHE A 25 -8.11 -3.13 -11.78
N ASN A 26 -8.80 -3.41 -10.67
CA ASN A 26 -8.46 -2.93 -9.32
C ASN A 26 -8.39 -4.08 -8.28
N ASN A 27 -8.51 -5.33 -8.75
CA ASN A 27 -8.52 -6.56 -7.94
C ASN A 27 -7.39 -7.53 -8.34
N ILE A 28 -6.39 -7.06 -9.09
CA ILE A 28 -5.14 -7.78 -9.32
C ILE A 28 -4.39 -7.81 -7.98
N ASP A 29 -3.92 -8.98 -7.59
CA ASP A 29 -3.01 -9.16 -6.47
C ASP A 29 -1.59 -9.37 -7.00
N VAL A 30 -0.68 -8.44 -6.69
CA VAL A 30 0.71 -8.52 -7.18
C VAL A 30 1.52 -9.65 -6.53
N PHE A 31 1.08 -10.17 -5.37
CA PHE A 31 1.74 -11.28 -4.65
C PHE A 31 1.33 -12.66 -5.18
N TYR A 32 0.38 -12.74 -6.12
CA TYR A 32 -0.12 -14.00 -6.67
C TYR A 32 1.04 -14.91 -7.12
N LYS A 33 1.06 -16.14 -6.58
CA LYS A 33 2.15 -17.12 -6.75
C LYS A 33 3.55 -16.53 -6.49
N ASN A 34 3.77 -15.99 -5.30
CA ASN A 34 5.07 -15.41 -4.89
C ASN A 34 5.56 -14.30 -5.83
N GLY A 35 4.65 -13.49 -6.39
CA GLY A 35 5.04 -12.41 -7.29
C GLY A 35 5.40 -12.83 -8.73
N VAL A 36 4.78 -13.90 -9.27
CA VAL A 36 5.04 -14.42 -10.64
C VAL A 36 4.98 -13.34 -11.76
N PHE A 37 4.23 -12.26 -11.54
CA PHE A 37 4.16 -11.13 -12.48
C PHE A 37 5.45 -10.30 -12.51
N PHE A 38 6.15 -10.20 -11.38
CA PHE A 38 7.49 -9.62 -11.29
C PHE A 38 8.53 -10.57 -11.86
N GLU A 39 8.52 -11.86 -11.48
CA GLU A 39 9.39 -12.90 -12.06
C GLU A 39 9.40 -12.83 -13.60
N PHE A 40 8.20 -12.76 -14.19
CA PHE A 40 8.02 -12.62 -15.63
C PHE A 40 8.57 -11.29 -16.17
N ALA A 41 8.31 -10.16 -15.50
CA ALA A 41 8.78 -8.85 -15.95
C ALA A 41 10.31 -8.74 -15.90
N LEU A 42 10.94 -9.28 -14.86
CA LEU A 42 12.40 -9.34 -14.69
C LEU A 42 13.04 -10.26 -15.75
N SER A 43 12.50 -11.46 -15.94
CA SER A 43 13.01 -12.47 -16.90
C SER A 43 13.00 -12.01 -18.37
N ASN A 44 12.23 -10.97 -18.70
CA ASN A 44 12.09 -10.44 -20.07
C ASN A 44 12.65 -9.00 -20.23
N ASP A 45 13.35 -8.44 -19.23
CA ASP A 45 13.77 -7.02 -19.17
C ASP A 45 12.62 -6.01 -19.40
N TYR A 46 11.40 -6.38 -19.01
CA TYR A 46 10.19 -5.59 -19.22
C TYR A 46 10.01 -4.50 -18.16
N VAL A 47 10.93 -3.54 -18.15
CA VAL A 47 10.98 -2.42 -17.18
C VAL A 47 9.66 -1.67 -17.08
N GLU A 48 8.99 -1.40 -18.20
CA GLU A 48 7.68 -0.69 -18.22
C GLU A 48 6.56 -1.46 -17.49
N ILE A 49 6.61 -2.80 -17.50
CA ILE A 49 5.66 -3.66 -16.78
C ILE A 49 6.02 -3.72 -15.29
N PHE A 50 7.32 -3.81 -14.97
CA PHE A 50 7.82 -3.75 -13.60
C PHE A 50 7.41 -2.43 -12.92
N GLU A 51 7.68 -1.29 -13.55
CA GLU A 51 7.29 0.03 -13.04
C GLU A 51 5.77 0.16 -12.87
N ALA A 52 4.98 -0.39 -13.81
CA ALA A 52 3.52 -0.39 -13.70
C ALA A 52 2.99 -1.31 -12.59
N LEU A 53 3.64 -2.44 -12.31
CA LEU A 53 3.34 -3.32 -11.18
C LEU A 53 3.66 -2.65 -9.84
N MET A 54 4.83 -2.00 -9.72
CA MET A 54 5.19 -1.25 -8.50
C MET A 54 4.25 -0.06 -8.27
N ALA A 55 3.94 0.70 -9.34
CA ALA A 55 2.95 1.77 -9.26
C ALA A 55 1.54 1.26 -8.89
N TYR A 56 1.15 0.06 -9.35
CA TYR A 56 -0.11 -0.59 -8.95
C TYR A 56 -0.09 -0.97 -7.46
N PHE A 57 0.99 -1.61 -6.99
CA PHE A 57 1.19 -1.96 -5.58
C PHE A 57 1.04 -0.73 -4.67
N GLU A 58 1.81 0.33 -4.95
CA GLU A 58 1.83 1.54 -4.11
C GLU A 58 0.55 2.37 -4.19
N ASN A 59 -0.08 2.51 -5.36
CA ASN A 59 -1.14 3.50 -5.57
C ASN A 59 -2.55 2.91 -5.72
N LYS A 60 -2.69 1.60 -5.94
CA LYS A 60 -3.99 0.90 -6.00
C LYS A 60 -4.15 -0.13 -4.88
N GLN A 61 -3.17 -1.02 -4.67
CA GLN A 61 -3.33 -2.12 -3.71
C GLN A 61 -3.09 -1.66 -2.26
N PHE A 62 -2.10 -0.80 -2.01
CA PHE A 62 -1.77 -0.28 -0.67
C PHE A 62 -1.58 1.26 -0.64
N PRO A 63 -2.60 2.07 -1.02
CA PRO A 63 -2.50 3.53 -1.15
C PRO A 63 -2.29 4.30 0.18
N ILE A 64 -2.31 3.62 1.33
CA ILE A 64 -2.09 4.22 2.65
C ILE A 64 -0.81 3.61 3.23
N LYS A 65 0.22 4.45 3.41
CA LYS A 65 1.57 4.04 3.86
C LYS A 65 1.64 3.78 5.39
N ASN A 66 0.80 2.86 5.87
CA ASN A 66 0.74 2.39 7.26
C ASN A 66 1.64 1.16 7.50
N GLU A 67 1.56 0.53 8.69
CA GLU A 67 2.38 -0.65 9.01
C GLU A 67 2.13 -1.85 8.07
N ILE A 68 0.90 -2.05 7.58
CA ILE A 68 0.57 -3.13 6.61
C ILE A 68 1.26 -2.85 5.27
N TYR A 69 1.33 -1.59 4.83
CA TYR A 69 2.14 -1.21 3.67
C TYR A 69 3.64 -1.46 3.90
N LYS A 70 4.18 -1.19 5.09
CA LYS A 70 5.60 -1.49 5.39
C LYS A 70 5.88 -2.99 5.36
N GLU A 71 5.05 -3.79 6.02
CA GLU A 71 5.11 -5.26 6.03
C GLU A 71 5.06 -5.80 4.60
N LYS A 72 4.07 -5.39 3.80
CA LYS A 72 3.92 -5.85 2.42
C LYS A 72 4.99 -5.31 1.48
N ARG A 73 5.55 -4.12 1.72
CA ARG A 73 6.71 -3.63 0.95
C ARG A 73 7.95 -4.47 1.25
N LYS A 74 8.17 -4.88 2.51
CA LYS A 74 9.30 -5.75 2.89
C LYS A 74 9.18 -7.14 2.27
N GLU A 75 8.00 -7.75 2.34
CA GLU A 75 7.69 -9.03 1.67
C GLU A 75 7.91 -8.95 0.15
N LEU A 76 7.53 -7.82 -0.48
CA LEU A 76 7.78 -7.60 -1.90
C LEU A 76 9.27 -7.40 -2.22
N SER A 77 10.02 -6.67 -1.38
CA SER A 77 11.48 -6.53 -1.51
C SER A 77 12.18 -7.90 -1.44
N GLU A 78 11.83 -8.74 -0.47
CA GLU A 78 12.41 -10.09 -0.31
C GLU A 78 12.16 -10.97 -1.55
N ILE A 79 10.95 -10.93 -2.12
CA ILE A 79 10.59 -11.62 -3.37
C ILE A 79 11.41 -11.08 -4.57
N LEU A 80 11.57 -9.76 -4.66
CA LEU A 80 12.33 -9.13 -5.76
C LEU A 80 13.83 -9.42 -5.65
N GLU A 81 14.37 -9.54 -4.44
CA GLU A 81 15.76 -9.92 -4.17
C GLU A 81 16.02 -11.39 -4.55
N GLU A 82 15.11 -12.30 -4.18
CA GLU A 82 15.15 -13.72 -4.58
C GLU A 82 15.25 -13.84 -6.11
N PHE A 83 14.35 -13.18 -6.85
CA PHE A 83 14.38 -13.20 -8.32
C PHE A 83 15.63 -12.52 -8.91
N ALA A 84 16.05 -11.37 -8.37
CA ALA A 84 17.19 -10.63 -8.89
C ALA A 84 18.52 -11.40 -8.70
N SER A 85 18.67 -12.15 -7.61
CA SER A 85 19.89 -12.91 -7.28
C SER A 85 20.28 -13.95 -8.34
N GLY A 86 19.29 -14.47 -9.10
CA GLY A 86 19.49 -15.50 -10.12
C GLY A 86 19.52 -15.00 -11.58
N MET A 87 19.41 -13.69 -11.83
CA MET A 87 19.16 -13.14 -13.17
C MET A 87 20.23 -12.15 -13.66
N GLU A 88 20.61 -12.24 -14.94
CA GLU A 88 21.44 -11.22 -15.61
C GLU A 88 20.60 -9.98 -15.97
N LEU A 89 20.34 -9.15 -14.97
CA LEU A 89 19.52 -7.94 -15.10
C LEU A 89 20.26 -6.80 -15.81
N THR A 90 19.60 -6.12 -16.75
CA THR A 90 20.18 -4.96 -17.44
C THR A 90 20.36 -3.76 -16.51
N CYS A 91 21.21 -2.80 -16.91
CA CYS A 91 21.39 -1.55 -16.17
C CYS A 91 20.09 -0.73 -16.00
N LYS A 92 19.08 -0.93 -16.87
CA LYS A 92 17.77 -0.30 -16.69
C LYS A 92 16.98 -0.98 -15.59
N MET A 93 16.87 -2.32 -15.63
CA MET A 93 16.11 -3.06 -14.63
C MET A 93 16.75 -2.97 -13.24
N LYS A 94 18.09 -3.02 -13.13
CA LYS A 94 18.81 -2.76 -11.88
C LYS A 94 18.49 -1.37 -11.30
N LYS A 95 18.39 -0.33 -12.14
CA LYS A 95 18.00 1.03 -11.70
C LYS A 95 16.53 1.13 -11.29
N ALA A 96 15.63 0.34 -11.87
CA ALA A 96 14.22 0.28 -11.45
C ALA A 96 14.08 -0.43 -10.09
N LEU A 97 14.84 -1.51 -9.89
CA LEU A 97 14.87 -2.31 -8.65
C LEU A 97 15.58 -1.61 -7.49
N SER A 98 16.57 -0.73 -7.73
CA SER A 98 17.35 -0.05 -6.68
C SER A 98 16.57 1.02 -5.87
N GLN A 99 15.24 0.97 -5.89
CA GLN A 99 14.33 1.70 -5.01
C GLN A 99 13.64 0.76 -4.00
N TYR A 100 13.93 -0.54 -4.09
CA TYR A 100 13.22 -1.63 -3.42
C TYR A 100 14.16 -2.73 -2.90
N ILE A 101 15.28 -2.99 -3.57
CA ILE A 101 16.33 -3.93 -3.13
C ILE A 101 17.71 -3.31 -3.30
N ASP A 102 18.65 -3.69 -2.44
CA ASP A 102 20.05 -3.27 -2.51
C ASP A 102 20.87 -4.28 -3.33
N PHE A 103 21.78 -3.78 -4.16
CA PHE A 103 22.63 -4.57 -5.06
C PHE A 103 24.11 -4.58 -4.63
N ASP A 104 24.41 -4.37 -3.35
CA ASP A 104 25.79 -4.21 -2.85
C ASP A 104 26.54 -5.56 -2.85
N ASP A 105 27.11 -5.89 -4.00
CA ASP A 105 27.93 -7.07 -4.32
C ASP A 105 29.35 -6.99 -3.70
N SER A 106 29.44 -6.47 -2.48
CA SER A 106 30.70 -6.28 -1.75
C SER A 106 30.54 -6.53 -0.26
N SER A 107 31.18 -7.59 0.25
CA SER A 107 31.21 -7.94 1.66
C SER A 107 32.15 -7.02 2.47
N THR A 108 31.74 -5.77 2.67
CA THR A 108 32.38 -4.82 3.59
C THR A 108 31.34 -3.99 4.34
N ASP A 109 31.32 -4.21 5.65
CA ASP A 109 31.00 -3.33 6.78
C ASP A 109 30.55 -1.87 6.50
N SER A 110 29.69 -1.37 7.40
CA SER A 110 29.38 0.05 7.65
C SER A 110 28.49 0.77 6.63
N ARG A 111 27.19 0.40 6.65
CA ARG A 111 26.08 1.38 6.57
C ARG A 111 25.11 1.19 7.73
N GLU A 112 25.39 1.89 8.82
CA GLU A 112 24.36 2.23 9.81
C GLU A 112 23.35 3.13 9.09
N HIS A 113 22.10 2.67 8.95
CA HIS A 113 21.05 3.50 8.34
C HIS A 113 20.43 4.37 9.42
N ASP A 114 21.11 5.48 9.73
CA ASP A 114 20.60 6.50 10.65
C ASP A 114 19.18 6.92 10.25
N PHE A 115 18.28 6.88 11.24
CA PHE A 115 16.93 7.44 11.20
C PHE A 115 16.75 8.49 12.31
N ASP A 116 17.85 9.17 12.63
CA ASP A 116 17.94 10.41 13.42
C ASP A 116 18.13 11.59 12.44
N ASP A 117 17.78 12.84 12.75
CA ASP A 117 16.84 13.38 13.74
C ASP A 117 16.54 14.84 13.31
N ASP A 118 15.35 15.13 12.78
CA ASP A 118 14.97 16.50 12.36
C ASP A 118 14.52 17.37 13.56
N SER A 119 15.24 17.28 14.67
CA SER A 119 15.07 18.08 15.89
C SER A 119 15.69 19.47 15.73
N TYR A 120 14.94 20.37 15.09
CA TYR A 120 15.30 21.80 15.02
C TYR A 120 14.64 22.62 16.15
N ASN A 121 15.38 22.69 17.26
CA ASN A 121 15.58 23.83 18.17
C ASN A 121 15.34 25.23 17.54
N ASP A 122 14.98 26.35 18.21
CA ASP A 122 14.45 26.72 19.55
C ASP A 122 13.97 28.22 19.40
N ILE A 123 13.86 29.24 20.29
CA ILE A 123 14.24 29.59 21.68
C ILE A 123 13.23 30.61 22.26
N SER A 124 12.58 30.32 23.41
CA SER A 124 12.12 31.30 24.44
C SER A 124 11.41 30.57 25.60
N SER A 125 11.87 30.58 26.86
CA SER A 125 11.95 31.72 27.81
C SER A 125 10.56 32.34 28.12
N THR A 126 10.07 32.48 29.36
CA THR A 126 10.68 32.23 30.69
C THR A 126 9.63 32.05 31.82
N LEU A 127 10.04 31.31 32.88
CA LEU A 127 9.84 31.58 34.33
C LEU A 127 8.44 31.91 34.92
N SER A 128 7.93 31.00 35.78
CA SER A 128 7.08 31.20 37.00
C SER A 128 5.71 31.92 36.83
N THR A 129 4.68 31.64 37.64
CA THR A 129 4.64 31.42 39.10
C THR A 129 3.41 30.59 39.50
N ASP A 130 3.45 29.95 40.66
CA ASP A 130 2.30 29.28 41.28
C ASP A 130 1.09 30.20 41.48
N ASN A 131 -0.11 29.63 41.44
CA ASN A 131 -1.19 30.01 42.35
C ASN A 131 -2.20 28.86 42.48
N GLU A 132 -2.58 28.58 43.73
CA GLU A 132 -3.72 27.72 44.04
C GLU A 132 -5.02 28.46 43.71
N GLN A 133 -6.02 27.77 43.17
CA GLN A 133 -7.36 27.87 43.79
C GLN A 133 -8.27 26.69 43.47
N ASP A 134 -8.79 26.11 44.55
CA ASP A 134 -9.96 25.23 44.55
C ASP A 134 -11.19 25.98 43.98
N ASN A 135 -12.04 25.28 43.23
CA ASN A 135 -13.48 25.36 43.45
C ASN A 135 -14.25 24.17 42.85
N SER A 136 -14.72 23.30 43.72
CA SER A 136 -15.80 22.34 43.46
C SER A 136 -17.05 23.00 42.84
N SER A 137 -17.64 22.35 41.82
CA SER A 137 -19.09 22.19 41.75
C SER A 137 -19.54 21.01 40.90
N LYS A 138 -20.31 20.10 41.52
CA LYS A 138 -21.14 19.11 40.80
C LYS A 138 -22.36 19.82 40.22
N SER A 139 -22.78 19.41 39.03
CA SER A 139 -24.20 19.40 38.69
C SER A 139 -24.62 18.01 38.21
N LYS A 140 -25.84 17.62 38.56
CA LYS A 140 -26.52 16.38 38.15
C LYS A 140 -27.95 16.76 37.74
N TYR A 141 -28.71 15.76 37.28
CA TYR A 141 -30.13 15.82 36.93
C TYR A 141 -30.42 16.49 35.56
N LEU A 142 -31.43 16.07 34.78
CA LEU A 142 -32.10 14.76 34.62
C LEU A 142 -32.87 14.76 33.27
N THR A 143 -33.10 13.58 32.68
CA THR A 143 -34.09 13.32 31.61
C THR A 143 -35.53 13.35 32.19
N PRO A 144 -36.66 13.51 31.43
CA PRO A 144 -36.95 12.78 30.17
C PRO A 144 -37.90 13.45 29.12
N GLY A 145 -38.20 12.71 28.03
CA GLY A 145 -39.35 12.92 27.14
C GLY A 145 -39.02 13.54 25.77
N ASN A 146 -39.81 13.29 24.70
CA ASN A 146 -40.94 12.37 24.58
C ASN A 146 -41.16 11.87 23.13
N ASN A 147 -41.98 10.82 22.98
CA ASN A 147 -42.18 10.03 21.76
C ASN A 147 -42.75 10.80 20.55
N SER A 148 -42.44 10.32 19.33
CA SER A 148 -43.49 9.89 18.40
C SER A 148 -42.96 8.89 17.36
N SER A 149 -43.73 7.81 17.17
CA SER A 149 -43.54 6.81 16.13
C SER A 149 -44.32 7.20 14.86
N ASN A 150 -43.96 6.59 13.72
CA ASN A 150 -44.97 5.90 12.93
C ASN A 150 -44.37 4.82 12.02
N PHE A 151 -45.08 3.69 11.96
CA PHE A 151 -44.83 2.56 11.06
C PHE A 151 -45.72 2.68 9.81
N TYR A 152 -45.66 1.65 8.96
CA TYR A 152 -46.40 1.38 7.70
C TYR A 152 -45.62 1.77 6.43
N ASN A 153 -45.09 0.86 5.59
CA ASN A 153 -45.47 -0.46 5.04
C ASN A 153 -45.86 -0.36 3.56
N ASN A 154 -45.43 -1.36 2.77
CA ASN A 154 -45.87 -1.69 1.39
C ASN A 154 -45.51 -0.67 0.28
N LYS A 155 -45.09 -1.08 -0.93
CA LYS A 155 -45.46 -2.31 -1.67
C LYS A 155 -44.29 -3.01 -2.39
N VAL A 156 -44.52 -4.29 -2.70
CA VAL A 156 -43.80 -5.09 -3.71
C VAL A 156 -44.53 -5.00 -5.07
N ALA A 157 -43.80 -4.74 -6.16
CA ALA A 157 -44.16 -4.95 -7.58
C ALA A 157 -43.07 -4.36 -8.50
N ASN A 158 -42.82 -4.83 -9.73
CA ASN A 158 -42.94 -6.17 -10.33
C ASN A 158 -42.00 -6.24 -11.57
N TRP A 159 -41.95 -7.37 -12.28
CA TRP A 159 -41.14 -7.57 -13.50
C TRP A 159 -41.53 -6.66 -14.67
N LEU A 160 -40.59 -6.40 -15.60
CA LEU A 160 -40.68 -6.96 -16.96
C LEU A 160 -39.32 -6.95 -17.68
N CYS A 161 -39.17 -7.82 -18.68
CA CYS A 161 -38.07 -7.79 -19.66
C CYS A 161 -38.50 -7.04 -20.93
N ILE A 162 -37.52 -6.50 -21.65
CA ILE A 162 -37.55 -6.26 -23.11
C ILE A 162 -36.20 -6.75 -23.65
#